data_AF-A0AAV4PIU5-F1
#
_entry.id   AF-A0AAV4PIU5-F1
#
_cell.length_a   1.000
_cell.length_b   1.000
_cell.length_c   1.000
_cell.angle_alpha   90.00
_cell.angle_beta   90.00
_cell.angle_gamma   90.00
#
_symmetry.space_group_name_H-M   'P 1'
#
loop_
_entity.id
_entity.type
_entity.pdbx_description
1 polymer ?
#
loop_
_entity_poly.entity_id
_entity_poly.type
_entity_poly.pdbx_seq_one_letter_code
_entity_poly.pdbx_strand_id
1 'polypeptide(L)'
;MSFFFLFTSGETKTTKGYRTHISKYEGVWCQNDECWINPKTKGLVVIGRSDDTMSQHGELMSASDIYFAIDGIEELSDYICVSQMWEEEERYNLNNKRMESVVRKIVATNEVPEVANIKNPESLHYFVNIPELVPDEKIHAT
;
A
#
# COMPACT_ATOMS: atom_id res chain seq x y z
N MET A 1 17.71 6.91 15.01
CA MET A 1 17.62 8.37 14.74
C MET A 1 17.55 8.49 13.23
N SER A 2 16.35 8.57 12.68
CA SER A 2 16.16 8.72 11.22
C SER A 2 16.70 10.07 10.80
N PHE A 3 17.64 10.07 9.86
CA PHE A 3 18.23 11.28 9.32
C PHE A 3 17.85 11.35 7.84
N PHE A 4 17.21 12.45 7.45
CA PHE A 4 16.95 12.76 6.05
C PHE A 4 18.28 13.15 5.39
N PHE A 5 18.55 12.62 4.19
CA PHE A 5 19.71 13.05 3.40
C PHE A 5 19.43 14.40 2.75
N LEU A 6 20.40 15.29 2.88
CA LEU A 6 20.32 16.70 2.51
C LEU A 6 21.43 16.98 1.48
N PHE A 7 21.07 17.21 0.21
CA PHE A 7 22.01 17.68 -0.84
C PHE A 7 21.69 19.14 -1.20
N THR A 8 22.65 20.05 -1.23
CA THR A 8 22.33 21.45 -1.60
C THR A 8 22.14 21.57 -3.12
N SER A 9 20.92 21.93 -3.55
CA SER A 9 20.64 22.29 -4.94
C SER A 9 20.24 23.77 -5.01
N GLY A 10 20.90 24.53 -5.88
CA GLY A 10 20.76 25.98 -6.02
C GLY A 10 19.54 26.45 -6.83
N GLU A 11 18.39 25.78 -6.72
CA GLU A 11 17.18 26.16 -7.47
C GLU A 11 16.30 27.19 -6.74
N THR A 12 15.70 28.12 -7.50
CA THR A 12 14.85 29.21 -6.99
C THR A 12 13.38 28.83 -6.80
N LYS A 13 12.71 29.47 -5.83
CA LYS A 13 11.38 29.17 -5.21
C LYS A 13 10.14 28.92 -6.11
N THR A 14 10.20 29.06 -7.44
CA THR A 14 9.00 29.19 -8.30
C THR A 14 8.59 27.95 -9.13
N THR A 15 9.39 26.89 -9.18
CA THR A 15 9.09 25.68 -9.99
C THR A 15 8.46 24.55 -9.18
N LYS A 16 7.60 23.72 -9.81
CA LYS A 16 6.92 22.58 -9.17
C LYS A 16 7.90 21.61 -8.47
N GLY A 17 9.11 21.43 -9.04
CA GLY A 17 10.19 20.64 -8.44
C GLY A 17 10.76 21.22 -7.13
N TYR A 18 10.74 22.54 -6.97
CA TYR A 18 11.16 23.20 -5.73
C TYR A 18 10.26 22.81 -4.56
N ARG A 19 8.94 22.71 -4.79
CA ARG A 19 7.97 22.39 -3.73
C ARG A 19 8.00 20.91 -3.30
N THR A 20 8.39 19.98 -4.17
CA THR A 20 8.45 18.56 -3.84
C THR A 20 9.77 18.16 -3.16
N HIS A 21 10.87 18.84 -3.47
CA HIS A 21 12.20 18.42 -3.01
C HIS A 21 12.88 19.40 -2.06
N ILE A 22 12.58 20.70 -2.09
CA ILE A 22 13.30 21.73 -1.29
C ILE A 22 12.38 22.36 -0.22
N SER A 23 11.12 21.94 -0.13
CA SER A 23 10.14 22.55 0.76
C SER A 23 10.30 22.18 2.24
N LYS A 24 10.80 20.97 2.56
CA LYS A 24 10.99 20.52 3.94
C LYS A 24 12.14 21.23 4.64
N TYR A 25 13.25 21.50 3.93
CA TYR A 25 14.43 22.17 4.46
C TYR A 25 14.95 23.21 3.46
N GLU A 26 14.97 24.48 3.86
CA GLU A 26 15.34 25.57 2.97
C GLU A 26 16.78 25.44 2.46
N GLY A 27 16.95 25.54 1.14
CA GLY A 27 18.26 25.43 0.48
C GLY A 27 18.76 23.99 0.31
N VAL A 28 17.92 22.99 0.60
CA VAL A 28 18.36 21.60 0.58
C VAL A 28 17.39 20.65 -0.13
N TRP A 29 17.93 19.91 -1.09
CA TRP A 29 17.30 18.81 -1.79
C TRP A 29 17.04 17.63 -0.87
N CYS A 30 15.75 17.29 -0.79
CA CYS A 30 15.18 16.12 -0.15
C CYS A 30 14.77 15.15 -1.26
N GLN A 31 15.46 14.02 -1.33
CA GLN A 31 15.11 12.95 -2.25
C GLN A 31 13.74 12.30 -1.91
N ASN A 32 13.29 12.49 -0.67
CA ASN A 32 12.10 11.85 -0.09
C ASN A 32 12.24 10.33 0.07
N ASP A 33 13.46 9.82 0.18
CA ASP A 33 13.74 8.46 0.62
C ASP A 33 14.10 8.44 2.11
N GLU A 34 13.60 7.44 2.83
CA GLU A 34 14.04 7.10 4.17
C GLU A 34 15.29 6.24 4.09
N CYS A 35 16.30 6.60 4.88
CA CYS A 35 17.58 5.92 4.86
C CYS A 35 18.22 5.90 6.25
N TRP A 36 19.08 4.90 6.45
CA TRP A 36 19.92 4.77 7.60
C TRP A 36 21.38 4.97 7.22
N ILE A 37 22.08 5.80 7.99
CA ILE A 37 23.50 6.09 7.81
C ILE A 37 24.28 5.39 8.91
N ASN A 38 25.22 4.54 8.51
CA ASN A 38 26.11 3.94 9.47
C ASN A 38 27.05 5.01 10.05
N PRO A 39 27.03 5.26 11.37
CA PRO A 39 27.82 6.34 11.96
C PRO A 39 29.32 6.11 11.85
N LYS A 40 29.77 4.84 11.77
CA LYS A 40 31.19 4.44 11.69
C LYS A 40 31.68 4.36 10.25
N THR A 41 30.97 3.61 9.40
CA THR A 41 31.42 3.38 8.02
C THR A 41 30.97 4.46 7.04
N LYS A 42 30.02 5.32 7.45
CA LYS A 42 29.36 6.31 6.59
C LYS A 42 28.62 5.71 5.39
N GLY A 43 28.43 4.39 5.37
CA GLY A 43 27.60 3.70 4.39
C GLY A 43 26.13 4.07 4.55
N LEU A 44 25.40 4.06 3.44
CA LEU A 44 24.00 4.44 3.33
C LEU A 44 23.17 3.20 3.00
N VAL A 45 22.13 2.96 3.79
CA VAL A 45 21.11 1.95 3.51
C VAL A 45 19.80 2.67 3.23
N VAL A 46 19.28 2.55 2.01
CA VAL A 46 17.95 3.06 1.66
C VAL A 46 16.93 2.06 2.15
N ILE A 47 15.99 2.52 2.98
CA ILE A 47 14.95 1.69 3.58
C ILE A 47 13.70 1.71 2.70
N GLY A 48 13.32 2.86 2.18
CA GLY A 48 12.14 3.01 1.34
C GLY A 48 11.81 4.47 1.07
N ARG A 49 10.59 4.72 0.58
CA ARG A 49 10.10 6.07 0.33
C ARG A 49 9.48 6.66 1.59
N SER A 50 9.82 7.92 1.89
CA SER A 50 9.41 8.61 3.13
C SER A 50 7.95 9.08 3.13
N ASP A 51 7.28 9.08 1.98
CA ASP A 51 5.85 9.36 1.82
C ASP A 51 4.98 8.10 1.88
N ASP A 52 5.61 6.92 1.84
CA ASP A 52 4.92 5.62 1.93
C ASP A 52 4.93 5.06 3.37
N THR A 53 5.24 5.90 4.37
CA THR A 53 5.17 5.53 5.79
C THR A 53 3.73 5.50 6.29
N MET A 54 3.34 4.41 6.95
CA MET A 54 2.04 4.22 7.57
C MET A 54 2.16 4.16 9.10
N SER A 55 1.12 4.61 9.82
CA SER A 55 1.03 4.46 11.27
C SER A 55 -0.05 3.45 11.62
N GLN A 56 0.32 2.36 12.28
CA GLN A 56 -0.64 1.40 12.85
C GLN A 56 -0.44 1.34 14.35
N HIS A 57 -1.51 1.53 15.12
CA HIS A 57 -1.48 1.53 16.61
C HIS A 57 -0.45 2.49 17.24
N GLY A 58 -0.05 3.55 16.52
CA GLY A 58 0.97 4.50 16.96
C GLY A 58 2.40 4.13 16.60
N GLU A 59 2.62 2.99 15.94
CA GLU A 59 3.92 2.58 15.41
C GLU A 59 4.02 2.98 13.93
N LEU A 60 5.13 3.62 13.56
CA LEU A 60 5.45 3.96 12.18
C LEU A 60 6.09 2.75 11.51
N MET A 61 5.47 2.29 10.42
CA MET A 61 5.98 1.20 9.58
C MET A 61 6.06 1.66 8.13
N SER A 62 7.05 1.15 7.40
CA SER A 62 7.14 1.34 5.96
C SER A 62 6.54 0.16 5.20
N ALA A 63 6.09 0.38 3.97
CA ALA A 63 5.75 -0.71 3.05
C ALA A 63 6.92 -1.70 2.88
N SER A 64 8.17 -1.22 2.93
CA SER A 64 9.36 -2.06 2.83
C SER A 64 9.46 -3.12 3.92
N ASP A 65 9.01 -2.83 5.14
CA ASP A 65 9.03 -3.81 6.25
C ASP A 65 8.08 -4.97 5.96
N ILE A 66 6.93 -4.65 5.33
CA ILE A 66 5.93 -5.65 4.92
C ILE A 66 6.47 -6.46 3.75
N TYR A 67 7.06 -5.82 2.75
CA TYR A 67 7.69 -6.50 1.62
C TYR A 67 8.76 -7.48 2.07
N PHE A 68 9.64 -7.06 2.98
CA PHE A 68 10.66 -7.93 3.56
C PHE A 68 10.06 -9.15 4.28
N ALA A 69 8.92 -8.98 4.97
CA ALA A 69 8.25 -10.07 5.67
C ALA A 69 7.60 -11.10 4.74
N ILE A 70 7.14 -10.68 3.55
CA ILE A 70 6.41 -11.54 2.60
C ILE A 70 7.28 -12.04 1.43
N ASP A 71 8.50 -11.54 1.28
CA ASP A 71 9.43 -11.88 0.19
C ASP A 71 9.73 -13.39 0.06
N GLY A 72 9.57 -14.15 1.15
CA GLY A 72 9.81 -15.59 1.18
C GLY A 72 8.64 -16.47 0.71
N ILE A 73 7.49 -15.90 0.33
CA ILE A 73 6.28 -16.65 -0.04
C ILE A 73 6.27 -16.86 -1.55
N GLU A 74 6.53 -18.10 -1.99
CA GLU A 74 6.68 -18.45 -3.43
C GLU A 74 5.38 -18.25 -4.22
N GLU A 75 4.22 -18.33 -3.58
CA GLU A 75 2.92 -18.09 -4.20
C GLU A 75 2.69 -16.61 -4.57
N LEU A 76 3.48 -15.67 -4.05
CA LEU A 76 3.35 -14.24 -4.31
C LEU A 76 4.35 -13.79 -5.37
N SER A 77 3.89 -13.62 -6.61
CA SER A 77 4.74 -13.15 -7.71
C SER A 77 4.95 -11.63 -7.73
N ASP A 78 3.93 -10.87 -7.32
CA ASP A 78 3.96 -9.40 -7.27
C ASP A 78 2.99 -8.91 -6.20
N TYR A 79 3.34 -7.82 -5.53
CA TYR A 79 2.55 -7.27 -4.43
C TYR A 79 2.78 -5.76 -4.26
N ILE A 80 1.71 -5.07 -3.87
CA ILE A 80 1.73 -3.66 -3.50
C ILE A 80 1.09 -3.48 -2.14
N CYS A 81 1.81 -2.83 -1.23
CA CYS A 81 1.29 -2.44 0.06
C CYS A 81 0.65 -1.06 -0.04
N VAL A 82 -0.60 -0.95 0.40
CA VAL A 82 -1.33 0.32 0.42
C VAL A 82 -1.89 0.53 1.82
N SER A 83 -1.61 1.71 2.40
CA SER A 83 -2.23 2.13 3.64
C SER A 83 -3.68 2.52 3.40
N GLN A 84 -4.59 1.92 4.16
CA GLN A 84 -5.98 2.34 4.22
C GLN A 84 -6.25 2.98 5.58
N MET A 85 -6.90 4.15 5.57
CA MET A 85 -7.39 4.78 6.78
C MET A 85 -8.68 4.08 7.19
N TRP A 86 -8.78 3.70 8.45
CA TRP A 86 -9.89 2.90 8.95
C TRP A 86 -10.92 3.84 9.57
N GLU A 87 -11.90 4.27 8.79
CA GLU A 87 -13.18 4.65 9.41
C GLU A 87 -13.91 3.36 9.76
N GLU A 88 -14.42 3.24 10.98
CA GLU A 88 -15.08 2.03 11.51
C GLU A 88 -16.18 1.46 10.58
N GLU A 89 -16.67 2.27 9.63
CA GLU A 89 -17.74 1.95 8.70
C GLU A 89 -17.31 1.30 7.38
N GLU A 90 -16.04 1.40 6.93
CA GLU A 90 -15.71 1.05 5.53
C GLU A 90 -15.61 -0.46 5.25
N ARG A 91 -15.40 -1.29 6.28
CA ARG A 91 -15.33 -2.77 6.14
C ARG A 91 -16.63 -3.50 6.42
N TYR A 92 -17.59 -2.73 6.91
CA TYR A 92 -18.90 -3.23 7.24
C TYR A 92 -19.92 -2.70 6.25
N ASN A 93 -20.91 -3.52 5.94
CA ASN A 93 -22.08 -3.02 5.26
C ASN A 93 -22.84 -2.03 6.16
N LEU A 94 -23.85 -1.34 5.63
CA LEU A 94 -24.71 -0.39 6.36
C LEU A 94 -25.39 -0.99 7.62
N ASN A 95 -25.29 -2.31 7.83
CA ASN A 95 -25.80 -3.04 8.99
C ASN A 95 -24.69 -3.60 9.90
N ASN A 96 -23.48 -3.05 9.85
CA ASN A 96 -22.34 -3.50 10.66
C ASN A 96 -21.96 -4.98 10.46
N LYS A 97 -22.20 -5.57 9.28
CA LYS A 97 -21.75 -6.94 8.93
C LYS A 97 -20.51 -6.90 8.06
N ARG A 98 -19.53 -7.76 8.38
CA ARG A 98 -18.27 -7.87 7.63
C ARG A 98 -18.52 -8.21 6.16
N MET A 99 -17.91 -7.43 5.28
CA MET A 99 -18.01 -7.61 3.83
C MET A 99 -17.30 -8.86 3.29
N GLU A 100 -16.33 -9.40 4.05
CA GLU A 100 -15.57 -10.60 3.70
C GLU A 100 -16.47 -11.80 3.32
N SER A 101 -17.56 -12.03 4.05
CA SER A 101 -18.47 -13.16 3.77
C SER A 101 -19.17 -13.01 2.42
N VAL A 102 -19.47 -11.77 2.00
CA VAL A 102 -20.10 -11.48 0.71
C VAL A 102 -19.09 -11.69 -0.41
N VAL A 103 -17.87 -11.16 -0.26
CA VAL A 103 -16.79 -11.33 -1.25
C VAL A 103 -16.44 -12.80 -1.43
N ARG A 104 -16.31 -13.57 -0.34
CA ARG A 104 -16.06 -15.04 -0.43
C ARG A 104 -17.15 -15.78 -1.19
N LYS A 105 -18.41 -15.38 -1.05
CA LYS A 105 -19.52 -15.95 -1.83
C LYS A 105 -19.40 -15.59 -3.30
N ILE A 106 -19.14 -14.32 -3.62
CA ILE A 106 -18.97 -13.86 -5.01
C ILE A 106 -17.84 -14.63 -5.71
N VAL A 107 -16.70 -14.78 -5.05
CA VAL A 107 -15.55 -15.53 -5.61
C VAL A 107 -15.91 -17.02 -5.81
N ALA A 108 -16.70 -17.61 -4.92
CA ALA A 108 -17.10 -19.02 -5.03
C ALA A 108 -18.19 -19.28 -6.09
N THR A 109 -19.17 -18.38 -6.23
CA THR A 109 -20.32 -18.56 -7.14
C THR A 109 -20.17 -17.79 -8.46
N ASN A 110 -19.22 -16.86 -8.56
CA ASN A 110 -19.10 -15.89 -9.65
C ASN A 110 -20.39 -15.09 -9.92
N GLU A 111 -21.22 -14.91 -8.90
CA GLU A 111 -22.49 -14.19 -8.98
C GLU A 111 -22.53 -13.08 -7.93
N VAL A 112 -22.92 -11.87 -8.34
CA VAL A 112 -23.09 -10.73 -7.43
C VAL A 112 -24.46 -10.83 -6.77
N PRO A 113 -24.54 -10.97 -5.43
CA PRO A 113 -25.83 -10.97 -4.74
C PRO A 113 -26.44 -9.56 -4.76
N GLU A 114 -27.77 -9.47 -4.86
CA GLU A 114 -28.47 -8.20 -4.66
C GLU A 114 -28.36 -7.75 -3.19
N VAL A 115 -27.72 -6.62 -2.97
CA VAL A 115 -27.38 -6.11 -1.65
C VAL A 115 -27.72 -4.62 -1.54
N ALA A 116 -28.82 -4.32 -0.83
CA ALA A 116 -29.25 -2.94 -0.58
C ALA A 116 -28.41 -2.22 0.49
N ASN A 117 -27.55 -2.94 1.21
CA ASN A 117 -26.86 -2.45 2.40
C ASN A 117 -25.40 -2.05 2.14
N ILE A 118 -25.01 -1.74 0.90
CA ILE A 118 -23.64 -1.38 0.55
C ILE A 118 -23.63 0.04 -0.01
N LYS A 119 -22.71 0.89 0.48
CA LYS A 119 -22.54 2.27 0.00
C LYS A 119 -22.18 2.33 -1.50
N ASN A 120 -21.37 1.37 -1.97
CA ASN A 120 -20.93 1.23 -3.36
C ASN A 120 -21.17 -0.20 -3.89
N PRO A 121 -22.39 -0.54 -4.35
CA PRO A 121 -22.70 -1.89 -4.83
C PRO A 121 -21.95 -2.25 -6.12
N GLU A 122 -21.62 -1.27 -6.97
CA GLU A 122 -20.87 -1.47 -8.22
C GLU A 122 -19.48 -2.07 -8.00
N SER A 123 -18.88 -1.81 -6.82
CA SER A 123 -17.57 -2.37 -6.47
C SER A 123 -17.56 -3.91 -6.41
N LEU A 124 -18.72 -4.55 -6.27
CA LEU A 124 -18.80 -6.00 -6.21
C LEU A 124 -18.51 -6.70 -7.53
N HIS A 125 -18.69 -6.00 -8.65
CA HIS A 125 -18.40 -6.55 -9.98
C HIS A 125 -16.91 -6.80 -10.20
N TYR A 126 -16.01 -6.12 -9.46
CA TYR A 126 -14.57 -6.38 -9.53
C TYR A 126 -14.15 -7.73 -8.91
N PHE A 127 -15.02 -8.35 -8.10
CA PHE A 127 -14.74 -9.65 -7.50
C PHE A 127 -15.26 -10.84 -8.31
N VAL A 128 -15.87 -10.58 -9.48
CA VAL A 128 -16.41 -11.59 -10.38
C VAL A 128 -15.36 -11.92 -11.44
N ASN A 129 -15.27 -13.20 -11.81
CA ASN A 129 -14.40 -13.68 -12.89
C ASN A 129 -12.91 -13.31 -12.68
N ILE A 130 -12.41 -13.45 -11.45
CA ILE A 130 -10.97 -13.33 -11.18
C ILE A 130 -10.30 -14.65 -11.62
N PRO A 131 -9.58 -14.68 -12.76
CA PRO A 131 -9.05 -15.91 -13.32
C PRO A 131 -8.01 -16.58 -12.41
N GLU A 132 -7.30 -15.81 -11.58
CA GLU A 132 -6.27 -16.30 -10.65
C GLU A 132 -6.85 -17.03 -9.43
N LEU A 133 -8.16 -16.90 -9.16
CA LEU A 133 -8.83 -17.49 -8.00
C LEU A 133 -9.70 -18.71 -8.37
N VAL A 134 -9.72 -19.09 -9.65
CA VAL A 134 -10.39 -20.31 -10.10
C VAL A 134 -9.51 -21.50 -9.71
N PRO A 135 -9.98 -22.44 -8.87
CA PRO A 135 -9.19 -23.61 -8.52
C PRO A 135 -8.78 -24.39 -9.78
N ASP A 136 -7.51 -24.84 -9.81
CA ASP A 136 -6.88 -25.56 -10.94
C ASP A 136 -7.65 -26.82 -11.42
N GLU A 137 -8.63 -27.31 -10.64
CA GLU A 137 -9.43 -28.50 -10.98
C GLU A 137 -10.21 -28.40 -12.30
N LYS A 138 -10.39 -27.20 -12.88
CA LYS A 138 -11.06 -27.04 -14.20
C LYS A 138 -10.12 -27.01 -15.39
N ILE A 139 -8.79 -27.00 -15.20
CA ILE A 139 -7.82 -26.85 -16.30
C ILE A 139 -7.48 -28.20 -16.95
N HIS A 140 -7.88 -29.34 -16.35
CA HIS A 140 -7.52 -30.68 -16.84
C HIS A 140 -8.70 -31.57 -17.26
N ALA A 141 -9.91 -31.01 -17.37
CA ALA A 141 -11.08 -31.73 -17.86
C ALA A 141 -11.45 -31.27 -19.28
N THR A 142 -10.63 -31.59 -20.28
CA THR A 142 -11.03 -31.66 -21.71
C THR A 142 -10.15 -32.69 -22.41
#